data_AF-A0A0F9S762-F1
#
_entry.id   AF-A0A0F9S762-F1
#
_cell.length_a   1.000
_cell.length_b   1.000
_cell.length_c   1.000
_cell.angle_alpha   90.00
_cell.angle_beta   90.00
_cell.angle_gamma   90.00
#
_symmetry.space_group_name_H-M   'P 1'
#
loop_
_entity.id
_entity.type
_entity.pdbx_description
1 polymer ?
#
loop_
_entity_poly.entity_id
_entity_poly.type
_entity_poly.pdbx_seq_one_letter_code
_entity_poly.pdbx_strand_id
1 'polypeptide(L)'
;MNIQVHSGINPHPTSELSAVRVAQWWAETSPSIAKLTSWMDSKESWVQEPDDEFIFLLGEVVDRLDHPEFVTAIEGELAADVARLFALLCSSRFLRLMDLFERRTPGIASRLVFILGRLGGESKIYSDLFCERLMVVHRFELLEIVFSARRAKAIASAMRVIGGVDS
;
A
#
# COMPACT_ATOMS: atom_id res chain seq x y z
N MET A 1 -31.84 19.90 26.45
CA MET A 1 -31.15 18.68 26.93
C MET A 1 -31.32 17.62 25.87
N ASN A 2 -30.34 17.47 24.99
CA ASN A 2 -30.28 16.41 23.99
C ASN A 2 -28.82 15.96 23.92
N ILE A 3 -28.54 14.82 24.54
CA ILE A 3 -27.23 14.17 24.48
C ILE A 3 -27.32 13.23 23.28
N GLN A 4 -26.78 13.66 22.14
CA GLN A 4 -26.46 12.74 21.05
C GLN A 4 -25.24 11.92 21.49
N VAL A 5 -25.50 10.69 21.92
CA VAL A 5 -24.45 9.69 22.12
C VAL A 5 -23.96 9.29 20.74
N HIS A 6 -22.87 9.90 20.28
CA HIS A 6 -22.07 9.33 19.21
C HIS A 6 -21.42 8.06 19.77
N SER A 7 -22.02 6.91 19.49
CA SER A 7 -21.38 5.61 19.71
C SER A 7 -20.25 5.46 18.69
N GLY A 8 -19.13 6.13 18.96
CA GLY A 8 -17.86 5.89 18.29
C GLY A 8 -17.30 4.55 18.75
N ILE A 9 -17.86 3.45 18.26
CA ILE A 9 -17.13 2.19 18.23
C ILE A 9 -16.11 2.37 17.12
N ASN A 10 -14.87 2.74 17.48
CA ASN A 10 -13.76 2.60 16.55
C ASN A 10 -13.76 1.12 16.15
N PRO A 11 -13.97 0.78 14.86
CA PRO A 11 -13.88 -0.59 14.44
C PRO A 11 -12.48 -1.09 14.82
N HIS A 12 -12.41 -2.27 15.44
CA HIS A 12 -11.14 -2.92 15.73
C HIS A 12 -10.32 -2.98 14.42
N PRO A 13 -9.02 -2.64 14.41
CA PRO A 13 -8.18 -2.59 13.19
C PRO A 13 -8.21 -3.89 12.38
N THR A 14 -8.47 -4.99 13.07
CA THR A 14 -8.84 -6.31 12.56
C THR A 14 -9.80 -6.27 11.36
N SER A 15 -10.85 -5.45 11.44
CA SER A 15 -11.88 -5.40 10.39
C SER A 15 -11.41 -4.66 9.14
N GLU A 16 -10.44 -3.76 9.27
CA GLU A 16 -9.96 -2.89 8.19
C GLU A 16 -9.09 -3.62 7.16
N LEU A 17 -8.53 -4.77 7.54
CA LEU A 17 -7.70 -5.62 6.67
C LEU A 17 -8.48 -6.76 6.01
N SER A 18 -9.78 -6.88 6.25
CA SER A 18 -10.64 -7.81 5.52
C SER A 18 -10.70 -7.45 4.02
N ALA A 19 -10.79 -8.44 3.14
CA ALA A 19 -10.77 -8.22 1.69
C ALA A 19 -11.82 -7.20 1.22
N VAL A 20 -13.03 -7.27 1.80
CA VAL A 20 -14.13 -6.35 1.49
C VAL A 20 -13.79 -4.91 1.90
N ARG A 21 -13.23 -4.71 3.10
CA ARG A 21 -12.87 -3.37 3.58
C ARG A 21 -11.68 -2.79 2.84
N VAL A 22 -10.68 -3.61 2.52
CA VAL A 22 -9.54 -3.21 1.69
C VAL A 22 -10.00 -2.76 0.30
N ALA A 23 -10.87 -3.52 -0.35
CA ALA A 23 -11.41 -3.16 -1.67
C ALA A 23 -12.23 -1.86 -1.61
N GLN A 24 -13.08 -1.72 -0.58
CA GLN A 24 -13.87 -0.50 -0.36
C GLN A 24 -12.96 0.71 -0.14
N TRP A 25 -11.95 0.56 0.72
CA TRP A 25 -10.98 1.62 1.03
C TRP A 25 -10.29 2.16 -0.23
N TRP A 26 -9.80 1.27 -1.10
CA TRP A 26 -9.14 1.69 -2.32
C TRP A 26 -10.11 2.34 -3.31
N ALA A 27 -11.34 1.83 -3.42
CA ALA A 27 -12.37 2.41 -4.26
C ALA A 27 -12.74 3.85 -3.84
N GLU A 28 -12.79 4.11 -2.53
CA GLU A 28 -13.05 5.43 -1.94
C GLU A 28 -11.84 6.38 -2.05
N THR A 29 -10.62 5.84 -1.92
CA THR A 29 -9.38 6.63 -1.95
C THR A 29 -9.03 7.10 -3.37
N SER A 30 -9.00 6.17 -4.33
CA SER A 30 -8.72 6.47 -5.72
C SER A 30 -9.17 5.35 -6.66
N PRO A 31 -10.05 5.63 -7.64
CA PRO A 31 -10.44 4.65 -8.65
C PRO A 31 -9.26 4.09 -9.47
N SER A 32 -8.18 4.86 -9.67
CA SER A 32 -7.01 4.36 -10.42
C SER A 32 -6.17 3.40 -9.58
N ILE A 33 -6.00 3.68 -8.28
CA ILE A 33 -5.30 2.78 -7.34
C ILE A 33 -6.13 1.52 -7.09
N ALA A 34 -7.45 1.61 -6.97
CA ALA A 34 -8.33 0.43 -6.86
C ALA A 34 -8.16 -0.53 -8.04
N LYS A 35 -8.09 0.00 -9.26
CA LYS A 35 -7.84 -0.80 -10.48
C LYS A 35 -6.44 -1.41 -10.48
N LEU A 36 -5.42 -0.63 -10.11
CA LEU A 36 -4.04 -1.11 -10.05
C LEU A 36 -3.91 -2.26 -9.06
N THR A 37 -4.38 -2.07 -7.83
CA THR A 37 -4.27 -3.07 -6.76
C THR A 37 -5.04 -4.35 -7.10
N SER A 38 -6.26 -4.23 -7.65
CA SER A 38 -7.00 -5.38 -8.16
C SER A 38 -6.26 -6.11 -9.29
N TRP A 39 -5.60 -5.38 -10.20
CA TRP A 39 -4.77 -5.99 -11.24
C TRP A 39 -3.53 -6.69 -10.66
N MET A 40 -2.83 -6.06 -9.70
CA MET A 40 -1.68 -6.67 -9.03
C MET A 40 -2.08 -7.96 -8.32
N ASP A 41 -3.16 -7.94 -7.54
CA ASP A 41 -3.69 -9.12 -6.84
C ASP A 41 -4.01 -10.26 -7.83
N SER A 42 -4.55 -9.95 -9.02
CA SER A 42 -4.83 -10.95 -10.07
C SER A 42 -3.58 -11.65 -10.62
N LYS A 43 -2.38 -11.11 -10.37
CA LYS A 43 -1.09 -11.69 -10.76
C LYS A 43 -0.39 -12.41 -9.62
N GLU A 44 -0.97 -12.40 -8.42
CA GLU A 44 -0.40 -12.96 -7.21
C GLU A 44 -1.08 -14.28 -6.82
N SER A 45 -1.19 -15.20 -7.77
CA SER A 45 -1.79 -16.53 -7.55
C SER A 45 -1.07 -17.39 -6.50
N TRP A 46 0.12 -16.96 -6.07
CA TRP A 46 0.94 -17.60 -5.06
C TRP A 46 0.58 -17.15 -3.63
N VAL A 47 -0.18 -16.06 -3.48
CA VAL A 47 -0.69 -15.60 -2.17
C VAL A 47 -1.90 -16.45 -1.79
N GLN A 48 -1.87 -17.05 -0.61
CA GLN A 48 -3.02 -17.72 -0.03
C GLN A 48 -3.91 -16.69 0.67
N GLU A 49 -5.24 -16.82 0.54
CA GLU A 49 -6.15 -15.95 1.29
C GLU A 49 -5.99 -16.22 2.79
N PRO A 50 -5.68 -15.20 3.60
CA PRO A 50 -5.54 -15.35 5.04
C PRO A 50 -6.88 -15.69 5.70
N ASP A 51 -6.84 -16.50 6.75
CA ASP A 51 -7.99 -16.74 7.60
C ASP A 51 -8.23 -15.58 8.59
N ASP A 52 -9.35 -15.64 9.30
CA ASP A 52 -9.75 -14.61 10.26
C ASP A 52 -8.76 -14.45 11.41
N GLU A 53 -8.09 -15.54 11.83
CA GLU A 53 -7.08 -15.51 12.88
C GLU A 53 -5.84 -14.73 12.42
N PHE A 54 -5.38 -14.98 11.20
CA PHE A 54 -4.26 -14.23 10.62
C PHE A 54 -4.58 -12.74 10.47
N ILE A 55 -5.77 -12.41 9.97
CA ILE A 55 -6.25 -11.02 9.90
C ILE A 55 -6.32 -10.38 11.29
N PHE A 56 -6.71 -11.16 12.30
CA PHE A 56 -6.72 -10.69 13.68
C PHE A 56 -5.32 -10.36 14.21
N LEU A 57 -4.36 -11.26 14.01
CA LEU A 57 -2.98 -11.03 14.41
C LEU A 57 -2.33 -9.85 13.66
N LEU A 58 -2.68 -9.61 12.40
CA LEU A 58 -2.26 -8.40 11.69
C LEU A 58 -2.78 -7.12 12.35
N GLY A 59 -4.03 -7.13 12.82
CA GLY A 59 -4.60 -6.02 13.57
C GLY A 59 -3.81 -5.72 14.84
N GLU A 60 -3.44 -6.76 15.59
CA GLU A 60 -2.59 -6.63 16.78
C GLU A 60 -1.21 -6.04 16.44
N VAL A 61 -0.60 -6.43 15.31
CA VAL A 61 0.66 -5.83 14.83
C VAL A 61 0.50 -4.33 14.55
N VAL A 62 -0.63 -3.91 13.98
CA VAL A 62 -0.92 -2.48 13.77
C VAL A 62 -1.03 -1.74 15.11
N ASP A 63 -1.72 -2.31 16.09
CA ASP A 63 -1.85 -1.69 17.41
C ASP A 63 -0.52 -1.62 18.17
N ARG A 64 0.41 -2.56 17.93
CA ARG A 64 1.77 -2.49 18.47
C ARG A 64 2.56 -1.29 17.96
N LEU A 65 2.18 -0.64 16.87
CA LEU A 65 2.86 0.58 16.41
C LEU A 65 2.61 1.80 17.31
N ASP A 66 1.59 1.76 18.16
CA ASP A 66 1.37 2.79 19.18
C ASP A 66 2.47 2.75 20.27
N HIS A 67 3.29 1.69 20.29
CA HIS A 67 4.37 1.46 21.24
C HIS A 67 5.75 1.82 20.64
N PRO A 68 6.41 2.91 21.08
CA PRO A 68 7.70 3.34 20.51
C PRO A 68 8.82 2.30 20.63
N GLU A 69 8.78 1.47 21.66
CA GLU A 69 9.70 0.36 21.86
C GLU A 69 9.60 -0.69 20.75
N PHE A 70 8.38 -0.99 20.32
CA PHE A 70 8.13 -1.92 19.21
C PHE A 70 8.65 -1.32 17.91
N VAL A 71 8.30 -0.06 17.63
CA VAL A 71 8.78 0.67 16.45
C VAL A 71 10.31 0.66 16.39
N THR A 72 10.98 1.00 17.50
CA THR A 72 12.45 1.05 17.55
C THR A 72 13.07 -0.33 17.32
N ALA A 73 12.42 -1.40 17.80
CA ALA A 73 12.89 -2.77 17.65
C ALA A 73 12.80 -3.34 16.22
N ILE A 74 12.12 -2.68 15.28
CA ILE A 74 12.02 -3.13 13.87
C ILE A 74 13.36 -2.96 13.16
N GLU A 75 14.31 -3.84 13.47
CA GLU A 75 15.64 -3.95 12.89
C GLU A 75 16.07 -5.43 12.92
N GLY A 76 17.17 -5.79 12.25
CA GLY A 76 17.74 -7.15 12.31
C GLY A 76 16.74 -8.25 11.93
N GLU A 77 16.55 -9.22 12.84
CA GLU A 77 15.65 -10.35 12.64
C GLU A 77 14.18 -9.93 12.55
N LEU A 78 13.74 -8.97 13.37
CA LEU A 78 12.35 -8.50 13.32
C LEU A 78 12.04 -7.81 11.98
N ALA A 79 13.01 -7.10 11.40
CA ALA A 79 12.86 -6.55 10.06
C ALA A 79 12.69 -7.65 8.99
N ALA A 80 13.41 -8.76 9.11
CA ALA A 80 13.23 -9.91 8.22
C ALA A 80 11.83 -10.54 8.37
N ASP A 81 11.32 -10.65 9.59
CA ASP A 81 9.98 -11.18 9.83
C ASP A 81 8.88 -10.22 9.35
N VAL A 82 9.07 -8.91 9.48
CA VAL A 82 8.18 -7.91 8.87
C VAL A 82 8.19 -8.01 7.34
N ALA A 83 9.34 -8.19 6.71
CA ALA A 83 9.42 -8.40 5.25
C ALA A 83 8.69 -9.67 4.81
N ARG A 84 8.85 -10.78 5.56
CA ARG A 84 8.12 -12.03 5.32
C ARG A 84 6.62 -11.83 5.49
N LEU A 85 6.19 -11.12 6.53
CA LEU A 85 4.80 -10.80 6.77
C LEU A 85 4.19 -10.08 5.57
N PHE A 86 4.85 -9.05 5.04
CA PHE A 86 4.39 -8.34 3.85
C PHE A 86 4.34 -9.24 2.61
N ALA A 87 5.28 -10.17 2.47
CA ALA A 87 5.26 -11.13 1.38
C ALA A 87 4.06 -12.07 1.44
N LEU A 88 3.55 -12.43 2.63
CA LEU A 88 2.36 -13.29 2.76
C LEU A 88 1.04 -12.61 2.35
N LEU A 89 1.05 -11.31 2.10
CA LEU A 89 -0.14 -10.54 1.74
C LEU A 89 -0.22 -10.31 0.23
N CYS A 90 -1.45 -10.23 -0.29
CA CYS A 90 -1.70 -9.66 -1.60
C CYS A 90 -1.39 -8.16 -1.60
N SER A 91 -1.09 -7.60 -2.76
CA SER A 91 -0.67 -6.22 -2.94
C SER A 91 -1.67 -5.22 -2.35
N SER A 92 -2.98 -5.41 -2.55
CA SER A 92 -4.00 -4.51 -1.99
C SER A 92 -3.97 -4.46 -0.46
N ARG A 93 -3.81 -5.61 0.20
CA ARG A 93 -3.76 -5.72 1.67
C ARG A 93 -2.42 -5.29 2.23
N PHE A 94 -1.32 -5.62 1.55
CA PHE A 94 0.02 -5.12 1.86
C PHE A 94 0.05 -3.58 1.88
N LEU A 95 -0.45 -2.94 0.81
CA LEU A 95 -0.48 -1.48 0.74
C LEU A 95 -1.42 -0.89 1.78
N ARG A 96 -2.53 -1.56 2.10
CA ARG A 96 -3.43 -1.11 3.17
C ARG A 96 -2.74 -1.17 4.53
N LEU A 97 -2.00 -2.25 4.79
CA LEU A 97 -1.22 -2.40 6.01
C LEU A 97 -0.15 -1.30 6.12
N MET A 98 0.53 -0.98 5.02
CA MET A 98 1.48 0.15 4.96
C MET A 98 0.81 1.51 5.24
N ASP A 99 -0.37 1.77 4.70
CA ASP A 99 -1.14 2.99 4.99
C ASP A 99 -1.59 3.05 6.46
N LEU A 100 -2.00 1.93 7.06
CA LEU A 100 -2.29 1.85 8.48
C LEU A 100 -1.06 2.14 9.33
N PHE A 101 0.08 1.58 8.96
CA PHE A 101 1.34 1.82 9.63
C PHE A 101 1.69 3.31 9.61
N GLU A 102 1.63 3.95 8.44
CA GLU A 102 1.92 5.37 8.26
C GLU A 102 0.95 6.27 9.05
N ARG A 103 -0.34 5.90 9.12
CA ARG A 103 -1.35 6.63 9.91
C ARG A 103 -1.10 6.54 11.41
N ARG A 104 -0.64 5.40 11.92
CA ARG A 104 -0.34 5.19 13.34
C ARG A 104 1.01 5.80 13.73
N THR A 105 2.02 5.65 12.87
CA THR A 105 3.38 6.15 13.11
C THR A 105 3.88 6.87 11.86
N PRO A 106 3.63 8.19 11.73
CA PRO A 106 4.09 8.96 10.58
C PRO A 106 5.59 8.82 10.33
N GLY A 107 5.98 8.57 9.09
CA GLY A 107 7.35 8.31 8.66
C GLY A 107 7.81 6.85 8.76
N ILE A 108 7.02 5.95 9.33
CA ILE A 108 7.38 4.53 9.43
C ILE A 108 7.52 3.88 8.06
N ALA A 109 6.72 4.27 7.06
CA ALA A 109 6.82 3.70 5.71
C ALA A 109 8.20 3.98 5.10
N SER A 110 8.70 5.21 5.26
CA SER A 110 10.03 5.61 4.78
C SER A 110 11.14 4.89 5.54
N ARG A 111 10.98 4.72 6.85
CA ARG A 111 11.92 3.95 7.69
C ARG A 111 11.96 2.48 7.27
N LEU A 112 10.81 1.85 7.01
CA LEU A 112 10.72 0.47 6.53
C LEU A 112 11.39 0.31 5.18
N VAL A 113 11.19 1.22 4.23
CA VAL A 113 11.91 1.19 2.95
C VAL A 113 13.43 1.17 3.15
N PHE A 114 13.95 1.99 4.05
CA PHE A 114 15.38 2.01 4.36
C PHE A 114 15.87 0.73 5.04
N ILE A 115 15.16 0.23 6.05
CA ILE A 115 15.58 -0.93 6.85
C ILE A 115 15.45 -2.21 6.04
N LEU A 116 14.29 -2.44 5.42
CA LEU A 116 14.03 -3.64 4.64
C LEU A 116 14.95 -3.69 3.43
N GLY A 117 15.18 -2.57 2.74
CA GLY A 117 16.08 -2.48 1.58
C GLY A 117 17.56 -2.83 1.87
N ARG A 118 17.94 -2.98 3.13
CA ARG A 118 19.29 -3.41 3.55
C ARG A 118 19.37 -4.89 3.94
N LEU A 119 18.25 -5.61 3.92
CA LEU A 119 18.22 -7.04 4.22
C LEU A 119 18.98 -7.83 3.14
N GLY A 120 19.76 -8.82 3.60
CA GLY A 120 20.51 -9.73 2.75
C GLY A 120 20.18 -11.19 3.04
N GLY A 121 20.99 -12.11 2.49
CA GLY A 121 20.83 -13.55 2.70
C GLY A 121 19.46 -14.07 2.23
N GLU A 122 18.87 -14.99 2.98
CA GLU A 122 17.57 -15.59 2.68
C GLU A 122 16.43 -14.57 2.71
N SER A 123 16.56 -13.50 3.51
CA SER A 123 15.51 -12.47 3.64
C SER A 123 15.48 -11.49 2.47
N LYS A 124 16.50 -11.53 1.59
CA LYS A 124 16.60 -10.63 0.44
C LYS A 124 15.40 -10.77 -0.50
N ILE A 125 14.92 -11.99 -0.74
CA ILE A 125 13.78 -12.23 -1.64
C ILE A 125 12.51 -11.49 -1.18
N TYR A 126 12.25 -11.43 0.13
CA TYR A 126 11.09 -10.74 0.69
C TYR A 126 11.25 -9.22 0.62
N SER A 127 12.46 -8.72 0.89
CA SER A 127 12.79 -7.30 0.72
C SER A 127 12.67 -6.85 -0.75
N ASP A 128 13.15 -7.66 -1.68
CA ASP A 128 13.06 -7.38 -3.11
C ASP A 128 11.59 -7.28 -3.54
N LEU A 129 10.76 -8.25 -3.14
CA LEU A 129 9.32 -8.21 -3.42
C LEU A 129 8.63 -6.97 -2.82
N PHE A 130 8.97 -6.62 -1.58
CA PHE A 130 8.48 -5.40 -0.94
C PHE A 130 8.83 -4.15 -1.76
N CYS A 131 10.09 -4.00 -2.16
CA CYS A 131 10.55 -2.86 -2.96
C CYS A 131 9.90 -2.83 -4.34
N GLU A 132 9.79 -3.99 -5.00
CA GLU A 132 9.20 -4.12 -6.33
C GLU A 132 7.73 -3.71 -6.34
N ARG A 133 6.94 -4.16 -5.35
CA ARG A 133 5.53 -3.78 -5.21
C ARG A 133 5.37 -2.26 -5.05
N LEU A 134 6.18 -1.62 -4.21
CA LEU A 134 6.15 -0.15 -4.05
C LEU A 134 6.55 0.56 -5.34
N MET A 135 7.57 0.06 -6.04
CA MET A 135 8.01 0.63 -7.32
C MET A 135 6.94 0.53 -8.40
N VAL A 136 6.15 -0.54 -8.44
CA VAL A 136 5.02 -0.66 -9.38
C VAL A 136 3.98 0.43 -9.12
N VAL A 137 3.63 0.69 -7.86
CA VAL A 137 2.68 1.75 -7.49
C VAL A 137 3.20 3.12 -7.92
N HIS A 138 4.43 3.49 -7.55
CA HIS A 138 5.00 4.77 -7.95
C HIS A 138 5.15 4.93 -9.46
N ARG A 139 5.56 3.88 -10.17
CA ARG A 139 5.66 3.93 -11.64
C ARG A 139 4.29 4.11 -12.27
N PHE A 140 3.25 3.46 -11.75
CA PHE A 140 1.90 3.59 -12.26
C PHE A 140 1.37 5.02 -12.13
N GLU A 141 1.53 5.65 -10.97
CA GLU A 141 1.14 7.05 -10.76
C GLU A 141 1.86 8.00 -11.72
N LEU A 142 3.17 7.82 -11.90
CA LEU A 142 3.96 8.62 -12.83
C LEU A 142 3.52 8.41 -14.28
N LEU A 143 3.24 7.17 -14.69
CA LEU A 143 2.77 6.86 -16.04
C LEU A 143 1.40 7.48 -16.31
N GLU A 144 0.48 7.46 -15.33
CA GLU A 144 -0.82 8.13 -15.43
C GLU A 144 -0.64 9.64 -15.67
N ILE A 145 0.28 10.28 -14.95
CA ILE A 145 0.59 11.70 -15.12
C ILE A 145 1.23 11.97 -16.49
N VAL A 146 2.27 11.20 -16.85
CA VAL A 146 3.09 11.41 -18.06
C VAL A 146 2.29 11.16 -19.34
N PHE A 147 1.50 10.09 -19.37
CA PHE A 147 0.73 9.66 -20.54
C PHE A 147 -0.76 10.03 -20.45
N SER A 148 -1.12 10.98 -19.58
CA SER A 148 -2.50 11.46 -19.49
C SER A 148 -3.03 11.98 -20.83
N ALA A 149 -4.31 11.71 -21.12
CA ALA A 149 -4.98 12.16 -22.35
C ALA A 149 -4.86 13.68 -22.54
N ARG A 150 -4.83 14.45 -21.45
CA ARG A 150 -4.57 15.90 -21.46
C ARG A 150 -3.20 16.24 -22.04
N ARG A 151 -2.14 15.59 -21.55
CA ARG A 151 -0.77 15.80 -22.06
C ARG A 151 -0.64 15.34 -23.50
N ALA A 152 -1.22 14.20 -23.86
CA ALA A 152 -1.24 13.72 -25.23
C ALA A 152 -1.91 14.72 -26.18
N LYS A 153 -3.08 15.27 -25.80
CA LYS A 153 -3.76 16.32 -26.58
C LYS A 153 -2.95 17.60 -26.70
N ALA A 154 -2.28 18.02 -25.62
CA ALA A 154 -1.43 19.21 -25.62
C ALA A 154 -0.24 19.04 -26.57
N ILE A 155 0.45 17.90 -26.51
CA ILE A 155 1.56 17.56 -27.42
C ILE A 155 1.06 17.53 -28.87
N ALA A 156 -0.05 16.84 -29.14
CA ALA A 156 -0.62 16.77 -30.49
C ALA A 156 -0.98 18.16 -31.04
N SER A 157 -1.52 19.04 -30.20
CA SER A 157 -1.85 20.41 -30.59
C SER A 157 -0.59 21.22 -30.91
N ALA A 158 0.45 21.13 -30.07
CA ALA A 158 1.73 21.80 -30.33
C ALA A 158 2.39 21.30 -31.63
N MET A 159 2.33 20.00 -31.91
CA MET A 159 2.86 19.44 -33.15
C MET A 159 2.11 19.93 -34.40
N ARG A 160 0.79 20.13 -34.33
CA ARG A 160 0.00 20.69 -35.45
C ARG A 160 0.39 22.13 -35.77
N VAL A 161 0.63 22.95 -34.75
CA VAL A 161 1.08 24.34 -34.91
C VAL A 161 2.47 24.40 -35.57
N ILE A 162 3.39 23.51 -35.18
CA ILE A 162 4.75 23.48 -35.76
C ILE A 162 4.73 22.93 -37.19
N GLY A 163 3.83 21.99 -37.49
CA GLY A 163 3.71 21.36 -38.81
C GLY A 163 3.07 22.23 -39.90
N GLY A 164 2.66 23.47 -39.59
CA GLY A 164 2.04 24.37 -40.56
C GLY A 164 0.74 23.83 -41.17
N VAL A 165 0.02 22.98 -40.45
CA VAL A 165 -1.35 22.59 -40.84
C VAL A 165 -2.31 23.56 -40.16
N ASP A 166 -2.22 24.83 -40.56
CA ASP A 166 -3.32 25.76 -40.40
C ASP A 166 -4.34 25.42 -41.49
N SER A 167 -5.58 25.16 -41.06
CA SER A 167 -6.72 25.02 -41.97
C SER A 167 -7.04 26.36 -42.63
#